data_AF-A0A285J6C4-F1
#
_entry.id   AF-A0A285J6C4-F1
#
_cell.length_a   1.000
_cell.length_b   1.000
_cell.length_c   1.000
_cell.angle_alpha   90.00
_cell.angle_beta   90.00
_cell.angle_gamma   90.00
#
_symmetry.space_group_name_H-M   'P 1'
#
loop_
_entity.id
_entity.type
_entity.pdbx_description
1 polymer ?
#
loop_
_entity_poly.entity_id
_entity_poly.type
_entity_poly.pdbx_seq_one_letter_code
_entity_poly.pdbx_strand_id
1 'polypeptide(L)'
;MMKITFITFSALSVLMLSSCSQIFDKHIEYASVTPKAFPLLHAVGMAPISLQPGESDSQKILLAMRASKLEAYRELAEQVYGQRIDSSNSVSSMVAGNDQFGTSVQGVIRGARVVKTYALDDAYITELELDFEQVYHLYQNVYPRQTIKSIHYY
;
A
#
# COMPACT_ATOMS: atom_id res chain seq x y z
N MET A 1 -33.77 -35.44 -57.04
CA MET A 1 -32.86 -34.32 -56.69
C MET A 1 -33.22 -33.65 -55.36
N MET A 2 -34.48 -33.24 -55.11
CA MET A 2 -34.87 -32.47 -53.91
C MET A 2 -34.70 -33.16 -52.54
N LYS A 3 -34.72 -34.50 -52.47
CA LYS A 3 -34.46 -35.26 -51.22
C LYS A 3 -32.98 -35.33 -50.83
N ILE A 4 -32.08 -35.40 -51.82
CA ILE A 4 -30.63 -35.48 -51.59
C ILE A 4 -30.12 -34.12 -51.08
N THR A 5 -30.63 -33.02 -51.63
CA THR A 5 -30.30 -31.66 -51.17
C THR A 5 -30.79 -31.38 -49.74
N PHE A 6 -31.90 -31.98 -49.31
CA PHE A 6 -32.41 -31.84 -47.93
C PHE A 6 -31.55 -32.61 -46.91
N ILE A 7 -31.08 -33.81 -47.29
CA ILE A 7 -30.17 -34.62 -46.47
C ILE A 7 -28.81 -33.92 -46.32
N THR A 8 -28.28 -33.33 -47.39
CA THR A 8 -27.02 -32.57 -47.31
C THR A 8 -27.15 -31.28 -46.49
N PHE A 9 -28.30 -30.62 -46.51
CA PHE A 9 -28.53 -29.41 -45.72
C PHE A 9 -28.67 -29.71 -44.21
N SER A 10 -29.35 -30.82 -43.88
CA SER A 10 -29.44 -31.31 -42.50
C SER A 10 -28.09 -31.77 -41.95
N ALA A 11 -27.27 -32.48 -42.76
CA ALA A 11 -25.93 -32.91 -42.35
C ALA A 11 -24.96 -31.73 -42.15
N LEU A 12 -25.06 -30.69 -42.96
CA LEU A 12 -24.25 -29.46 -42.81
C LEU A 12 -24.64 -28.68 -41.56
N SER A 13 -25.91 -28.72 -41.16
CA SER A 13 -26.38 -28.10 -39.92
C SER A 13 -25.82 -28.80 -38.68
N VAL A 14 -25.74 -30.13 -38.65
CA VAL A 14 -25.19 -30.90 -37.51
C VAL A 14 -23.70 -30.61 -37.28
N LEU A 15 -22.92 -30.38 -38.36
CA LEU A 15 -21.50 -30.01 -38.27
C LEU A 15 -21.26 -28.62 -37.65
N MET A 16 -22.26 -27.74 -37.69
CA MET A 16 -22.14 -26.36 -37.17
C MET A 16 -22.46 -26.24 -35.67
N LEU A 17 -22.99 -27.29 -35.01
CA LEU A 17 -23.26 -27.27 -33.56
C LEU A 17 -22.06 -27.71 -32.70
N SER A 18 -21.00 -28.25 -33.29
CA SER A 18 -19.80 -28.75 -32.56
C SER A 18 -18.72 -27.69 -32.28
N SER A 19 -18.93 -26.42 -32.64
CA SER A 19 -17.91 -25.37 -32.52
C SER A 19 -17.90 -24.62 -31.18
N CYS A 20 -18.79 -24.95 -30.24
CA CYS A 20 -18.79 -24.37 -28.90
C CYS A 20 -18.00 -25.26 -27.93
N SER A 21 -16.70 -25.44 -28.15
CA SER A 21 -15.80 -25.93 -27.11
C SER A 21 -14.66 -24.93 -26.94
N GLN A 22 -14.71 -24.20 -25.82
CA GLN A 22 -13.59 -23.41 -25.32
C GLN A 22 -12.51 -24.40 -24.85
N ILE A 23 -11.70 -24.92 -25.79
CA ILE A 23 -10.64 -25.92 -25.57
C ILE A 23 -9.37 -25.30 -24.94
N PHE A 24 -9.43 -24.07 -24.43
CA PHE A 24 -8.27 -23.43 -23.79
C PHE A 24 -8.70 -22.59 -22.60
N ASP A 25 -9.00 -23.25 -21.50
CA ASP A 25 -9.28 -22.57 -20.24
C ASP A 25 -7.95 -22.32 -19.50
N LYS A 26 -7.33 -21.17 -19.77
CA LYS A 26 -6.04 -20.77 -19.20
C LYS A 26 -6.19 -20.52 -17.70
N HIS A 27 -5.82 -21.48 -16.88
CA HIS A 27 -5.78 -21.31 -15.43
C HIS A 27 -4.41 -20.78 -15.02
N ILE A 28 -4.39 -19.55 -14.51
CA ILE A 28 -3.22 -18.87 -13.96
C ILE A 28 -3.25 -19.07 -12.45
N GLU A 29 -2.45 -19.98 -11.91
CA GLU A 29 -2.24 -20.03 -10.46
C GLU A 29 -1.39 -18.84 -10.05
N TYR A 30 -1.55 -18.31 -8.84
CA TYR A 30 -0.75 -17.18 -8.38
C TYR A 30 -0.02 -17.46 -7.04
N ALA A 31 1.25 -17.06 -6.90
CA ALA A 31 2.10 -17.14 -5.70
C ALA A 31 2.37 -15.75 -5.11
N SER A 32 2.66 -15.69 -3.81
CA SER A 32 3.06 -14.47 -3.11
C SER A 32 4.58 -14.37 -3.07
N VAL A 33 5.14 -13.25 -3.54
CA VAL A 33 6.58 -12.96 -3.40
C VAL A 33 6.77 -12.15 -2.13
N THR A 34 7.38 -12.75 -1.11
CA THR A 34 7.74 -12.08 0.14
C THR A 34 9.06 -11.33 0.00
N PRO A 35 9.16 -10.06 0.44
CA PRO A 35 10.44 -9.35 0.53
C PRO A 35 11.45 -10.12 1.39
N LYS A 36 12.75 -9.96 1.08
CA LYS A 36 13.84 -10.65 1.84
C LYS A 36 14.04 -10.08 3.24
N ALA A 37 13.65 -8.84 3.49
CA ALA A 37 13.74 -8.16 4.78
C ALA A 37 12.70 -7.03 4.84
N PHE A 38 12.21 -6.74 6.05
CA PHE A 38 11.33 -5.61 6.33
C PHE A 38 12.07 -4.61 7.22
N PRO A 39 12.20 -3.34 6.81
CA PRO A 39 12.80 -2.32 7.66
C PRO A 39 11.84 -1.96 8.80
N LEU A 40 12.40 -1.64 9.97
CA LEU A 40 11.71 -0.99 11.07
C LEU A 40 12.15 0.47 11.10
N LEU A 41 11.20 1.39 10.88
CA LEU A 41 11.49 2.83 10.95
C LEU A 41 11.11 3.39 12.31
N HIS A 42 11.88 4.38 12.76
CA HIS A 42 11.67 5.09 14.01
C HIS A 42 11.67 6.59 13.75
N ALA A 43 10.78 7.33 14.39
CA ALA A 43 10.72 8.79 14.28
C ALA A 43 10.44 9.42 15.65
N VAL A 44 10.99 10.62 15.87
CA VAL A 44 10.94 11.32 17.14
C VAL A 44 10.50 12.77 16.93
N GLY A 45 9.29 13.08 17.37
CA GLY A 45 8.79 14.46 17.34
C GLY A 45 8.94 15.14 18.69
N MET A 46 9.31 16.41 18.65
CA MET A 46 9.52 17.23 19.84
C MET A 46 8.73 18.53 19.72
N ALA A 47 8.11 18.97 20.81
CA ALA A 47 7.41 20.25 20.85
C ALA A 47 7.57 20.96 22.20
N PRO A 48 8.12 22.17 22.23
CA PRO A 48 8.22 22.97 23.45
C PRO A 48 6.85 23.38 23.98
N ILE A 49 6.63 23.24 25.28
CA ILE A 49 5.38 23.58 26.01
C ILE A 49 5.23 25.09 26.09
N SER A 50 6.28 25.80 26.49
CA SER A 50 6.26 27.27 26.64
C SER A 50 5.81 28.02 25.39
N LEU A 51 6.17 27.49 24.21
CA LEU A 51 5.87 28.07 22.90
C LEU A 51 4.47 27.73 22.37
N GLN A 52 3.71 26.86 23.05
CA GLN A 52 2.37 26.50 22.56
C GLN A 52 1.35 27.62 22.79
N PRO A 53 0.43 27.83 21.84
CA PRO A 53 -0.62 28.83 21.96
C PRO A 53 -1.74 28.32 22.87
N GLY A 54 -1.67 28.62 24.17
CA GLY A 54 -2.69 28.23 25.15
C GLY A 54 -2.78 29.23 26.29
N GLU A 55 -4.00 29.46 26.77
CA GLU A 55 -4.29 30.40 27.86
C GLU A 55 -3.91 29.83 29.24
N SER A 56 -3.88 28.51 29.36
CA SER A 56 -3.47 27.80 30.59
C SER A 56 -2.37 26.80 30.31
N ASP A 57 -1.57 26.48 31.33
CA ASP A 57 -0.50 25.49 31.25
C ASP A 57 -1.02 24.12 30.79
N SER A 58 -2.19 23.71 31.28
CA SER A 58 -2.85 22.48 30.84
C SER A 58 -3.16 22.48 29.34
N GLN A 59 -3.61 23.62 28.79
CA GLN A 59 -3.85 23.74 27.34
C GLN A 59 -2.54 23.68 26.56
N LYS A 60 -1.49 24.37 27.02
CA LYS A 60 -0.16 24.33 26.40
C LYS A 60 0.41 22.91 26.39
N ILE A 61 0.28 22.18 27.49
CA ILE A 61 0.69 20.76 27.60
C ILE A 61 -0.06 19.89 26.58
N LEU A 62 -1.39 20.03 26.49
CA LEU A 62 -2.20 19.28 25.50
C LEU A 62 -1.78 19.59 24.06
N LEU A 63 -1.46 20.84 23.77
CA LEU A 63 -1.00 21.26 22.45
C LEU A 63 0.41 20.75 22.16
N ALA A 64 1.32 20.76 23.14
CA ALA A 64 2.68 20.24 22.98
C ALA A 64 2.68 18.73 22.73
N MET A 65 1.82 17.98 23.42
CA MET A 65 1.62 16.55 23.12
C MET A 65 1.11 16.32 21.70
N ARG A 66 0.18 17.14 21.21
CA ARG A 66 -0.34 17.04 19.84
C ARG A 66 0.71 17.42 18.79
N ALA A 67 1.42 18.51 19.03
CA ALA A 67 2.46 19.03 18.14
C ALA A 67 3.63 18.05 18.05
N SER A 68 4.12 17.51 19.18
CA SER A 68 5.18 16.50 19.18
C SER A 68 4.77 15.24 18.42
N LYS A 69 3.52 14.79 18.57
CA LYS A 69 3.00 13.65 17.80
C LYS A 69 2.94 13.95 16.29
N LEU A 70 2.50 15.14 15.90
CA LEU A 70 2.45 15.54 14.49
C LEU A 70 3.84 15.61 13.87
N GLU A 71 4.80 16.17 14.61
CA GLU A 71 6.19 16.27 14.16
C GLU A 71 6.82 14.89 13.96
N ALA A 72 6.55 13.95 14.86
CA ALA A 72 7.02 12.57 14.73
C ALA A 72 6.45 11.90 13.47
N TYR A 73 5.17 12.16 13.15
CA TYR A 73 4.58 11.67 11.90
C TYR A 73 5.18 12.31 10.66
N ARG A 74 5.56 13.60 10.72
CA ARG A 74 6.23 14.30 9.62
C ARG A 74 7.59 13.69 9.34
N GLU A 75 8.41 13.50 10.37
CA GLU A 75 9.72 12.85 10.23
C GLU A 75 9.58 11.42 9.68
N LEU A 76 8.62 10.64 10.21
CA LEU A 76 8.37 9.29 9.72
C LEU A 76 7.97 9.27 8.24
N ALA A 77 7.13 10.23 7.82
CA ALA A 77 6.78 10.41 6.43
C ALA A 77 8.03 10.66 5.59
N GLU A 78 8.89 11.60 6.00
CA GLU A 78 10.13 11.92 5.28
C GLU A 78 11.03 10.69 5.12
N GLN A 79 11.21 9.89 6.17
CA GLN A 79 11.98 8.64 6.10
C GLN A 79 11.38 7.65 5.10
N VAL A 80 10.05 7.45 5.13
CA VAL A 80 9.33 6.60 4.18
C VAL A 80 9.51 7.08 2.74
N TYR A 81 9.40 8.38 2.50
CA TYR A 81 9.55 8.97 1.17
C TYR A 81 11.00 8.89 0.68
N GLY A 82 11.98 9.09 1.55
CA GLY A 82 13.40 8.87 1.26
C GLY A 82 13.68 7.42 0.85
N GLN A 83 13.19 6.45 1.63
CA GLN A 83 13.36 5.02 1.34
C GLN A 83 12.76 4.61 -0.02
N ARG A 84 11.64 5.25 -0.43
CA ARG A 84 11.04 5.02 -1.76
C ARG A 84 11.94 5.51 -2.89
N ILE A 85 12.69 6.60 -2.69
CA ILE A 85 13.63 7.14 -3.67
C ILE A 85 14.84 6.22 -3.84
N ASP A 86 15.36 5.64 -2.75
CA ASP A 86 16.53 4.75 -2.80
C ASP A 86 16.25 3.40 -3.46
N SER A 87 14.99 2.93 -3.41
CA SER A 87 14.60 1.60 -3.90
C SER A 87 14.37 1.55 -5.43
N SER A 88 14.26 2.70 -6.07
CA SER A 88 14.12 2.81 -7.53
C SER A 88 14.81 4.09 -7.99
N ASN A 89 15.95 3.99 -8.68
CA ASN A 89 16.62 5.13 -9.34
C ASN A 89 15.60 6.10 -9.99
N SER A 90 15.27 7.23 -9.34
CA SER A 90 14.33 8.20 -9.90
C SER A 90 14.57 9.63 -9.39
N VAL A 91 15.79 10.15 -9.54
CA VAL A 91 16.06 11.58 -9.37
C VAL A 91 15.33 12.42 -10.45
N SER A 92 15.00 11.83 -11.61
CA SER A 92 14.38 12.56 -12.74
C SER A 92 12.88 12.81 -12.62
N SER A 93 12.16 12.14 -11.70
CA SER A 93 10.71 12.30 -11.56
C SER A 93 10.30 13.32 -10.50
N MET A 94 11.26 13.92 -9.77
CA MET A 94 11.00 14.83 -8.64
C MET A 94 10.50 16.24 -9.02
N VAL A 95 10.23 16.52 -10.31
CA VAL A 95 9.71 17.83 -10.76
C VAL A 95 8.28 17.75 -11.32
N ALA A 96 7.68 16.55 -11.43
CA ALA A 96 6.33 16.41 -11.98
C ALA A 96 5.32 15.98 -10.90
N GLY A 97 4.57 16.95 -10.38
CA GLY A 97 3.27 16.72 -9.75
C GLY A 97 3.25 16.90 -8.24
N ASN A 98 3.04 18.14 -7.81
CA ASN A 98 2.89 18.61 -6.44
C ASN A 98 1.68 17.99 -5.68
N ASP A 99 0.86 17.16 -6.33
CA ASP A 99 -0.46 16.75 -5.81
C ASP A 99 -0.54 15.28 -5.32
N GLN A 100 0.48 14.44 -5.56
CA GLN A 100 0.48 13.03 -5.14
C GLN A 100 1.19 12.79 -3.78
N PHE A 101 1.77 13.84 -3.19
CA PHE A 101 2.46 13.72 -1.91
C PHE A 101 1.46 13.50 -0.76
N GLY A 102 0.37 14.24 -0.69
CA GLY A 102 -0.62 14.09 0.40
C GLY A 102 -1.32 12.72 0.46
N THR A 103 -1.59 12.10 -0.69
CA THR A 103 -2.31 10.82 -0.80
C THR A 103 -1.45 9.60 -0.50
N SER A 104 -0.14 9.64 -0.76
CA SER A 104 0.77 8.56 -0.34
C SER A 104 1.19 8.67 1.14
N VAL A 105 1.27 9.89 1.71
CA VAL A 105 1.54 10.14 3.15
C VAL A 105 0.43 9.49 3.99
N GLN A 106 -0.84 9.66 3.57
CA GLN A 106 -1.99 9.06 4.26
C GLN A 106 -2.06 7.53 4.15
N GLY A 107 -1.42 6.94 3.13
CA GLY A 107 -1.41 5.49 2.90
C GLY A 107 -0.34 4.75 3.70
N VAL A 108 0.89 5.28 3.73
CA VAL A 108 2.05 4.57 4.34
C VAL A 108 2.17 4.77 5.85
N ILE A 109 1.61 5.86 6.39
CA ILE A 109 1.59 6.08 7.86
C ILE A 109 0.52 5.22 8.55
N ARG A 110 -0.41 4.62 7.79
CA ARG A 110 -1.37 3.64 8.32
C ARG A 110 -0.61 2.37 8.72
N GLY A 111 -0.36 2.22 10.02
CA GLY A 111 0.46 1.15 10.59
C GLY A 111 1.52 1.68 11.57
N ALA A 112 1.77 2.99 11.57
CA ALA A 112 2.68 3.60 12.52
C ALA A 112 2.08 3.62 13.94
N ARG A 113 2.86 3.19 14.93
CA ARG A 113 2.44 3.07 16.33
C ARG A 113 3.20 4.05 17.20
N VAL A 114 2.51 4.67 18.16
CA VAL A 114 3.15 5.43 19.23
C VAL A 114 3.81 4.45 20.19
N VAL A 115 5.13 4.55 20.31
CA VAL A 115 5.92 3.77 21.26
C VAL A 115 5.85 4.43 22.63
N LYS A 116 6.09 5.75 22.66
CA LYS A 116 6.13 6.53 23.90
C LYS A 116 5.79 7.99 23.66
N THR A 117 5.15 8.62 24.64
CA THR A 117 5.01 10.07 24.72
C THR A 117 5.31 10.50 26.15
N TYR A 118 6.23 11.44 26.34
CA TYR A 118 6.67 11.90 27.66
C TYR A 118 7.17 13.34 27.61
N ALA A 119 7.12 14.02 28.75
CA ALA A 119 7.74 15.32 28.91
C ALA A 119 9.24 15.15 29.22
N LEU A 120 10.06 15.98 28.61
CA LEU A 120 11.47 16.18 28.93
C LEU A 120 11.72 17.69 28.98
N ASP A 121 12.05 18.19 30.17
CA ASP A 121 12.21 19.62 30.44
C ASP A 121 10.99 20.45 29.99
N ASP A 122 11.19 21.44 29.11
CA ASP A 122 10.14 22.28 28.55
C ASP A 122 9.52 21.69 27.26
N ALA A 123 9.72 20.41 26.95
CA ALA A 123 9.20 19.82 25.71
C ALA A 123 8.45 18.50 25.95
N TYR A 124 7.49 18.22 25.09
CA TYR A 124 6.99 16.86 24.91
C TYR A 124 7.72 16.17 23.77
N ILE A 125 8.08 14.92 24.01
CA ILE A 125 8.71 14.02 23.04
C ILE A 125 7.71 12.90 22.75
N THR A 126 7.51 12.62 21.46
CA THR A 126 6.73 11.47 20.99
C THR A 126 7.58 10.62 20.05
N GLU A 127 7.71 9.35 20.39
CA GLU A 127 8.42 8.35 19.61
C GLU A 127 7.42 7.47 18.86
N LEU A 128 7.61 7.35 17.54
CA LEU A 128 6.82 6.50 16.65
C LEU A 128 7.69 5.39 16.07
N GLU A 129 7.06 4.28 15.76
CA GLU A 129 7.64 3.21 14.95
C GLU A 129 6.72 2.83 13.80
N LEU A 130 7.32 2.36 12.69
CA LEU A 130 6.61 1.75 11.57
C LEU A 130 7.29 0.43 11.20
N ASP A 131 6.57 -0.66 11.46
CA ASP A 131 6.98 -2.01 11.10
C ASP A 131 6.44 -2.37 9.71
N PHE A 132 7.34 -2.45 8.72
CA PHE A 132 6.97 -2.80 7.35
C PHE A 132 6.51 -4.25 7.19
N GLU A 133 6.88 -5.15 8.10
CA GLU A 133 6.40 -6.54 8.09
C GLU A 133 4.90 -6.56 8.42
N GLN A 134 4.52 -5.86 9.49
CA GLN A 134 3.12 -5.72 9.88
C GLN A 134 2.28 -5.04 8.79
N VAL A 135 2.80 -3.97 8.18
CA VAL A 135 2.16 -3.30 7.04
C VAL A 135 1.99 -4.26 5.86
N TYR A 136 3.01 -5.04 5.51
CA TYR A 136 2.94 -6.03 4.43
C TYR A 136 1.84 -7.07 4.68
N HIS A 137 1.77 -7.62 5.89
CA HIS A 137 0.72 -8.58 6.25
C HIS A 137 -0.69 -7.98 6.19
N LEU A 138 -0.86 -6.72 6.64
CA LEU A 138 -2.13 -6.01 6.51
C LEU A 138 -2.53 -5.83 5.04
N TYR A 139 -1.60 -5.42 4.17
CA TYR A 139 -1.89 -5.25 2.74
C TYR A 139 -2.26 -6.56 2.04
N GLN A 140 -1.60 -7.68 2.37
CA GLN A 140 -1.90 -8.98 1.76
C GLN A 140 -3.29 -9.50 2.15
N ASN A 141 -3.79 -9.15 3.33
CA ASN A 141 -5.15 -9.51 3.75
C ASN A 141 -6.23 -8.71 3.02
N VAL A 142 -5.96 -7.43 2.71
CA VAL A 142 -6.93 -6.55 2.03
C VAL A 142 -6.86 -6.71 0.51
N TYR A 143 -5.66 -6.87 -0.05
CA TYR A 143 -5.40 -6.99 -1.48
C TYR A 143 -4.31 -8.05 -1.72
N PRO A 144 -4.66 -9.36 -1.72
CA PRO A 144 -3.66 -10.42 -1.92
C PRO A 144 -2.97 -10.25 -3.28
N ARG A 145 -1.67 -9.91 -3.28
CA ARG A 145 -0.90 -9.88 -4.52
C ARG A 145 -0.69 -11.29 -5.01
N GLN A 146 -1.09 -11.49 -6.24
CA GLN A 146 -1.12 -12.77 -6.94
C GLN A 146 -0.12 -12.68 -8.11
N THR A 147 0.99 -13.46 -8.12
CA THR A 147 1.94 -13.56 -9.27
C THR A 147 1.90 -14.94 -9.93
N ILE A 148 1.91 -15.06 -11.26
CA ILE A 148 1.64 -16.34 -11.93
C ILE A 148 2.60 -17.46 -11.45
N LYS A 149 2.10 -18.43 -10.70
CA LYS A 149 2.76 -19.64 -10.20
C LYS A 149 2.86 -20.72 -11.27
N SER A 150 1.79 -20.95 -12.03
CA SER A 150 1.78 -21.88 -13.16
C SER A 150 0.65 -21.55 -14.12
N ILE A 151 0.84 -21.91 -15.39
CA ILE A 151 -0.19 -21.82 -16.42
C ILE A 151 -0.51 -23.25 -16.84
N HIS A 152 -1.73 -23.70 -16.55
CA HIS A 152 -2.23 -25.00 -16.99
C HIS A 152 -3.12 -24.83 -18.21
N TYR A 153 -2.88 -25.64 -19.24
CA TYR A 153 -3.70 -25.75 -20.43
C TYR A 153 -4.44 -27.10 -20.35
N TYR A 154 -5.77 -27.07 -20.44
CA TYR A 154 -6.65 -28.25 -20.47
C TYR A 154 -7.35 -28.34 -21.81
#